data_AF-A0A7Y3DU44-F1
#
_entry.id   AF-A0A7Y3DU44-F1
#
_cell.length_a   1.000
_cell.length_b   1.000
_cell.length_c   1.000
_cell.angle_alpha   90.00
_cell.angle_beta   90.00
_cell.angle_gamma   90.00
#
_symmetry.space_group_name_H-M   'P 1'
#
loop_
_entity.id
_entity.type
_entity.pdbx_description
1 polymer ?
#
loop_
_entity_poly.entity_id
_entity_poly.type
_entity_poly.pdbx_seq_one_letter_code
_entity_poly.pdbx_strand_id
1 'polypeptide(L)' 'MAYKEGHVETFKRSFTQEDFDRFADLTGDNNPIHIDPEFSARTHFGKTVAHGMLLY' A
#
# COMPACT_ATOMS: atom_id res chain seq x y z
N MET A 1 17.33 -6.16 23.55
CA MET A 1 16.57 -7.40 23.29
C MET A 1 17.42 -8.27 22.38
N ALA A 2 17.73 -9.51 22.76
CA ALA A 2 18.51 -10.41 21.91
C ALA A 2 17.55 -11.35 21.18
N TYR A 3 17.42 -11.18 19.86
CA TYR A 3 16.71 -12.10 18.98
C TYR A 3 17.39 -13.48 19.02
N LYS A 4 16.59 -14.56 19.05
CA LYS A 4 17.08 -15.95 19.08
C LYS A 4 16.63 -16.71 17.84
N GLU A 5 17.33 -17.80 17.52
CA GLU A 5 16.94 -18.69 16.43
C GLU A 5 15.51 -19.22 16.63
N GLY A 6 14.70 -19.20 15.56
CA GLY A 6 13.28 -19.56 15.60
C GLY A 6 12.34 -18.45 16.09
N HIS A 7 12.84 -17.24 16.35
CA HIS A 7 11.99 -16.11 16.74
C HIS A 7 11.12 -15.63 15.57
N VAL A 8 9.81 -15.54 15.82
CA VAL A 8 8.82 -15.01 14.87
C VAL A 8 8.13 -13.82 15.52
N GLU A 9 8.11 -12.69 14.81
CA GLU A 9 7.28 -11.54 15.16
C GLU A 9 6.23 -11.33 14.08
N THR A 10 5.08 -10.79 14.48
CA THR A 10 4.02 -10.39 13.57
C THR A 10 3.73 -8.92 13.80
N PHE A 11 3.61 -8.18 12.70
CA PHE A 11 3.18 -6.80 12.72
C PHE A 11 1.89 -6.64 11.92
N LYS A 12 1.04 -5.70 12.35
CA LYS A 12 -0.21 -5.36 11.67
C LYS A 12 -0.22 -3.85 11.41
N ARG A 13 -0.48 -3.49 10.16
CA ARG A 13 -0.68 -2.10 9.73
C ARG A 13 -1.98 -1.99 8.93
N SER A 14 -2.62 -0.84 9.04
CA SER A 14 -3.69 -0.42 8.14
C SER A 14 -3.15 0.72 7.28
N PHE A 15 -3.38 0.65 5.98
CA PHE A 15 -3.02 1.71 5.05
C PHE A 15 -4.25 2.53 4.69
N THR A 16 -4.04 3.82 4.55
CA THR A 16 -5.01 4.82 4.14
C THR A 16 -4.73 5.26 2.70
N GLN A 17 -5.67 6.02 2.09
CA GLN A 17 -5.42 6.63 0.78
C GLN A 17 -4.20 7.56 0.80
N GLU A 18 -3.99 8.29 1.90
CA GLU A 18 -2.84 9.20 2.05
C GLU A 18 -1.51 8.43 2.00
N ASP A 19 -1.45 7.20 2.53
CA ASP A 19 -0.26 6.36 2.41
C ASP A 19 0.05 6.02 0.94
N PHE A 20 -0.99 5.81 0.12
CA PHE A 20 -0.86 5.51 -1.31
C PHE A 20 -0.39 6.76 -2.07
N ASP A 21 -1.03 7.90 -1.83
CA ASP A 21 -0.70 9.16 -2.49
C ASP A 21 0.74 9.58 -2.19
N ARG A 22 1.18 9.48 -0.93
CA ARG A 22 2.55 9.77 -0.52
C ARG A 22 3.57 8.81 -1.12
N PHE A 23 3.21 7.54 -1.29
CA PHE A 23 4.09 6.58 -1.95
C PHE A 23 4.24 6.89 -3.44
N ALA A 24 3.15 7.29 -4.10
CA ALA A 24 3.16 7.75 -5.48
C ALA A 24 4.05 8.99 -5.64
N ASP A 25 3.91 9.99 -4.75
CA ASP A 25 4.76 11.19 -4.74
C ASP A 25 6.26 10.85 -4.57
N LEU A 26 6.57 9.88 -3.71
CA LEU A 26 7.94 9.47 -3.44
C LEU A 26 8.58 8.71 -4.62
N THR A 27 7.81 7.86 -5.29
CA THR A 27 8.32 6.90 -6.27
C THR A 27 8.11 7.32 -7.72
N GLY A 28 7.16 8.23 -7.96
CA GLY A 28 6.64 8.56 -9.29
C GLY A 28 5.63 7.55 -9.85
N ASP A 29 5.25 6.51 -9.09
CA ASP A 29 4.21 5.55 -9.51
C ASP A 29 2.81 6.13 -9.30
N ASN A 30 2.42 6.97 -10.27
CA ASN A 30 1.14 7.66 -10.30
C ASN A 30 0.06 6.87 -11.07
N ASN A 31 0.13 5.53 -11.10
CA ASN A 31 -0.91 4.74 -11.73
C ASN A 31 -2.28 5.03 -11.07
N PRO A 32 -3.32 5.44 -11.83
CA PRO A 32 -4.63 5.80 -11.28
C PRO A 32 -5.29 4.71 -10.43
N ILE A 33 -4.88 3.45 -10.60
CA ILE A 33 -5.38 2.35 -9.76
C ILE A 33 -5.02 2.49 -8.27
N HIS A 34 -4.01 3.29 -7.95
CA HIS A 34 -3.56 3.54 -6.58
C HIS A 34 -4.07 4.87 -6.02
N ILE A 35 -4.21 5.89 -6.86
CA ILE A 35 -4.39 7.29 -6.42
C ILE A 35 -5.74 7.93 -6.81
N ASP A 36 -6.53 7.29 -7.68
CA ASP A 36 -7.80 7.85 -8.17
C ASP A 36 -8.98 6.92 -7.79
N PRO A 37 -9.78 7.30 -6.77
CA PRO A 37 -10.97 6.56 -6.37
C PRO A 37 -12.04 6.50 -7.47
N GLU A 38 -12.20 7.55 -8.27
CA GLU A 38 -13.22 7.58 -9.33
C GLU A 38 -12.85 6.65 -10.48
N PHE A 39 -11.57 6.65 -10.87
CA PHE A 39 -11.03 5.68 -11.82
C PHE A 39 -11.21 4.26 -11.28
N SER A 40 -10.76 4.02 -10.05
CA SER A 40 -10.74 2.70 -9.45
C SER A 40 -12.15 2.11 -9.26
N ALA A 41 -13.15 2.94 -8.97
CA ALA A 41 -14.56 2.53 -8.87
C ALA A 41 -15.12 1.92 -10.17
N ARG A 42 -14.54 2.26 -11.33
CA ARG A 42 -14.93 1.70 -12.64
C ARG A 42 -14.19 0.41 -13.00
N THR A 43 -13.21 0.00 -12.19
CA THR A 43 -12.42 -1.22 -12.39
C THR A 43 -13.03 -2.39 -11.63
N HIS A 44 -12.56 -3.61 -11.89
CA HIS A 44 -12.97 -4.79 -11.12
C HIS A 44 -12.66 -4.67 -9.61
N PHE A 45 -11.69 -3.84 -9.22
CA PHE A 45 -11.33 -3.66 -7.81
C PHE A 45 -12.35 -2.81 -7.04
N GLY A 46 -13.09 -1.91 -7.72
CA GLY A 46 -14.13 -1.06 -7.13
C GLY A 46 -13.64 0.02 -6.16
N LYS A 47 -12.33 0.07 -5.86
CA LYS A 47 -11.65 1.07 -5.03
C LYS A 47 -10.15 1.03 -5.31
N THR A 48 -9.43 2.03 -4.84
CA THR A 48 -7.96 2.05 -4.90
C THR A 48 -7.35 0.85 -4.18
N VAL A 49 -6.22 0.39 -4.70
CA VAL A 49 -5.42 -0.69 -4.10
C VAL A 49 -4.03 -0.18 -3.77
N ALA A 50 -3.37 -0.76 -2.77
CA ALA A 50 -2.02 -0.37 -2.40
C ALA A 50 -1.03 -0.62 -3.55
N HIS A 51 0.01 0.23 -3.65
CA HIS A 51 1.19 -0.07 -4.44
C HIS A 51 1.83 -1.36 -3.96
N GLY A 52 2.22 -2.26 -4.87
CA GLY A 52 2.82 -3.54 -4.48
C GLY A 52 4.07 -3.37 -3.62
N MET A 53 4.93 -2.42 -3.97
CA MET A 53 6.16 -2.11 -3.24
C MET A 53 5.94 -1.42 -1.89
N LEU A 54 4.75 -0.87 -1.61
CA LEU A 54 4.43 -0.31 -0.29
C LEU A 54 4.17 -1.40 0.77
N LEU A 55 3.89 -2.63 0.34
CA LEU A 55 3.59 -3.75 1.23
C LEU A 55 4.82 -4.50 1.75
N TYR A 56 6.03 -4.18 1.25
CA TYR A 56 7.30 -4.85 1.55
C TYR A 56 8.32 -3.87 2.13
#